data_AF-A0AAD5DA95-F1
#
_entry.id   AF-A0AAD5DA95-F1
#
_cell.length_a   1.000
_cell.length_b   1.000
_cell.length_c   1.000
_cell.angle_alpha   90.00
_cell.angle_beta   90.00
_cell.angle_gamma   90.00
#
_symmetry.space_group_name_H-M   'P 1'
#
loop_
_entity.id
_entity.type
_entity.pdbx_description
1 polymer ?
#
loop_
_entity_poly.entity_id
_entity_poly.type
_entity_poly.pdbx_seq_one_letter_code
_entity_poly.pdbx_strand_id
1 'polypeptide(L)'
;MTNVTYPSPNPALYTSSISPNITLFKCTENVTYFEPHSYNSYTGCKDHNFYYNYLNGTVPSNLPHTCHVVHLPMKVPGPGVNETNIFSLLTSSSFLNFNLSHSCSDCLKNWRLCNTENGQDVQCLDVKWENAGTKKSKHRAIKILVGSLLILILPFVIFIIWRRCKSRPFSYVSSKNKSQNDEDISLSSGVSVFSYKELEDATKSFDPSRELGDGGYGAVFYGKLKDGREVAVKKLHEHNYNRVQQFRNEIEILTKLRHPNLVVLY
;
A
#
# COMPACT_ATOMS: atom_id res chain seq x y z
N MET A 1 31.89 7.80 -12.67
CA MET A 1 30.67 8.63 -12.66
C MET A 1 30.03 8.51 -14.02
N THR A 2 28.91 7.80 -14.11
CA THR A 2 28.10 7.64 -15.31
C THR A 2 27.53 9.01 -15.69
N ASN A 3 27.87 9.51 -16.88
CA ASN A 3 27.18 10.66 -17.48
C ASN A 3 25.71 10.29 -17.63
N VAL A 4 24.87 10.77 -16.71
CA VAL A 4 23.42 10.66 -16.85
C VAL A 4 22.97 11.83 -17.72
N THR A 5 23.35 11.79 -18.99
CA THR A 5 22.58 12.48 -20.01
C THR A 5 21.41 11.54 -20.27
N TYR A 6 20.18 11.99 -20.06
CA TYR A 6 19.00 11.31 -20.59
C TYR A 6 18.76 11.90 -21.99
N PRO A 7 19.43 11.43 -23.07
CA PRO A 7 18.95 11.76 -24.39
C PRO A 7 17.51 11.26 -24.45
N SER A 8 16.57 12.17 -24.68
CA SER A 8 15.20 11.79 -25.01
C SER A 8 15.29 10.73 -26.11
N PRO A 9 14.59 9.59 -26.01
CA PRO A 9 14.60 8.59 -27.07
C PRO A 9 14.15 9.16 -28.42
N ASN A 10 13.45 10.31 -28.40
CA ASN A 10 13.11 11.12 -29.58
C ASN A 10 13.22 12.62 -29.26
N PRO A 11 14.36 13.28 -29.51
CA PRO A 11 14.49 14.73 -29.33
C PRO A 11 13.51 15.54 -30.20
N ALA A 12 12.91 14.92 -31.22
CA ALA A 12 11.86 15.50 -32.05
C ALA A 12 10.51 15.72 -31.31
N LEU A 13 10.19 14.95 -30.26
CA LEU A 13 8.89 15.03 -29.56
C LEU A 13 8.93 15.98 -28.37
N TYR A 14 9.97 15.85 -27.55
CA TYR A 14 10.17 16.66 -26.36
C TYR A 14 11.65 16.67 -25.98
N THR A 15 12.05 17.75 -25.35
CA THR A 15 13.34 17.88 -24.68
C THR A 15 13.11 17.79 -23.17
N SER A 16 14.07 17.19 -22.45
CA SER A 16 14.03 17.14 -20.99
C SER A 16 15.21 17.93 -20.45
N SER A 17 14.97 18.72 -19.40
CA SER A 17 16.01 19.49 -18.73
C SER A 17 15.81 19.46 -17.22
N ILE A 18 16.90 19.57 -16.47
CA ILE A 18 16.88 19.61 -15.02
C ILE A 18 16.81 21.09 -14.60
N SER A 19 15.91 21.41 -13.67
CA SER A 19 15.82 22.75 -13.09
C SER A 19 15.57 22.69 -11.58
N PRO A 20 16.25 23.53 -10.77
CA PRO A 20 17.41 24.36 -11.14
C PRO A 20 18.67 23.51 -11.34
N ASN A 21 19.53 23.91 -12.28
CA ASN A 21 20.78 23.23 -12.61
C ASN A 21 22.00 24.15 -12.53
N ILE A 22 23.17 23.56 -12.39
CA ILE A 22 24.47 24.23 -12.51
C ILE A 22 25.27 23.59 -13.64
N THR A 23 26.00 24.42 -14.37
CA THR A 23 26.93 23.99 -15.43
C THR A 23 28.33 23.89 -14.84
N LEU A 24 28.92 22.69 -14.90
CA LEU A 24 30.32 22.45 -14.54
C LEU A 24 31.13 22.13 -15.79
N PHE A 25 32.37 22.59 -15.80
CA PHE A 25 33.36 22.31 -16.83
C PHE A 25 34.41 21.38 -16.24
N LYS A 26 34.39 20.12 -16.66
CA LYS A 26 35.37 19.11 -16.25
C LYS A 26 36.55 19.15 -17.22
N CYS A 27 37.72 19.59 -16.78
CA CYS A 27 38.92 19.69 -17.61
C CYS A 27 40.03 18.77 -17.07
N THR A 28 40.79 18.11 -17.96
CA THR A 28 41.90 17.23 -17.57
C THR A 28 43.16 17.98 -17.13
N GLU A 29 43.32 19.22 -17.57
CA GLU A 29 44.47 20.08 -17.23
C GLU A 29 44.01 21.35 -16.50
N ASN A 30 44.97 22.07 -15.90
CA ASN A 30 44.69 23.39 -15.36
C ASN A 30 44.55 24.38 -16.54
N VAL A 31 43.44 25.11 -16.60
CA VAL A 31 43.11 25.94 -17.76
C VAL A 31 42.95 27.39 -17.29
N THR A 32 43.87 28.25 -17.73
CA THR A 32 43.87 29.69 -17.42
C THR A 32 42.68 30.44 -18.01
N TYR A 33 41.92 29.81 -18.92
CA TYR A 33 40.70 30.36 -19.51
C TYR A 33 39.66 30.81 -18.45
N PHE A 34 39.56 30.10 -17.33
CA PHE A 34 38.55 30.35 -16.30
C PHE A 34 38.98 31.39 -15.25
N GLU A 35 40.27 31.74 -15.18
CA GLU A 35 40.81 32.71 -14.20
C GLU A 35 40.27 34.14 -14.38
N PRO A 36 40.11 34.69 -15.60
CA PRO A 36 39.61 36.05 -15.80
C PRO A 36 38.10 36.21 -15.56
N HIS A 37 37.36 35.11 -15.48
CA HIS A 37 35.89 35.11 -15.58
C HIS A 37 35.18 34.80 -14.25
N SER A 38 35.89 34.94 -13.12
CA SER A 38 35.35 34.73 -11.76
C SER A 38 34.72 33.34 -11.54
N TYR A 39 35.24 32.32 -12.21
CA TYR A 39 34.81 30.94 -11.98
C TYR A 39 35.41 30.40 -10.67
N ASN A 40 34.61 29.66 -9.92
CA ASN A 40 35.14 28.84 -8.84
C ASN A 40 35.74 27.56 -9.41
N SER A 41 36.76 27.03 -8.76
CA SER A 41 37.40 25.77 -9.15
C SER A 41 37.43 24.77 -8.00
N TYR A 42 37.30 23.50 -8.34
CA TYR A 42 37.49 22.38 -7.44
C TYR A 42 38.56 21.46 -8.02
N THR A 43 39.68 21.35 -7.31
CA THR A 43 40.90 20.63 -7.73
C THR A 43 41.20 19.41 -6.86
N GLY A 44 40.23 18.95 -6.06
CA GLY A 44 40.39 17.78 -5.18
C GLY A 44 40.42 16.42 -5.90
N CYS A 45 40.28 16.40 -7.22
CA CYS A 45 40.29 15.20 -8.04
C CYS A 45 41.68 14.98 -8.66
N LYS A 46 42.08 13.71 -8.84
CA LYS A 46 43.44 13.36 -9.31
C LYS A 46 43.69 13.69 -10.79
N ASP A 47 42.70 13.44 -11.65
CA ASP A 47 42.88 13.46 -13.11
C ASP A 47 42.09 14.57 -13.82
N HIS A 48 41.38 15.41 -13.06
CA HIS A 48 40.56 16.48 -13.63
C HIS A 48 40.23 17.54 -12.59
N ASN A 49 39.95 18.74 -13.07
CA ASN A 49 39.47 19.87 -12.28
C ASN A 49 38.07 20.24 -12.75
N PHE A 50 37.24 20.74 -11.83
CA PHE A 50 35.93 21.27 -12.15
C PHE A 50 35.92 22.78 -12.01
N TYR A 51 35.46 23.48 -13.04
CA TYR A 51 35.20 24.92 -12.99
C TYR A 51 33.69 25.15 -13.06
N TYR A 52 33.17 26.10 -12.28
CA TYR A 52 31.75 26.40 -12.27
C TYR A 52 31.49 27.85 -11.87
N ASN A 53 30.36 28.38 -12.35
CA ASN A 53 29.87 29.68 -11.98
C ASN A 53 28.35 29.58 -11.80
N TYR A 54 27.87 29.82 -10.58
CA TYR A 54 26.44 29.70 -10.28
C TYR A 54 25.64 30.91 -10.80
N LEU A 55 26.29 32.06 -11.01
CA LEU A 55 25.68 33.29 -11.55
C LEU A 55 25.59 33.24 -13.07
N ASN A 56 26.57 32.62 -13.72
CA ASN A 56 26.68 32.58 -15.18
C ASN A 56 26.81 31.14 -15.69
N GLY A 57 25.65 30.53 -15.98
CA GLY A 57 25.55 29.14 -16.46
C GLY A 57 25.73 28.96 -17.96
N THR A 58 26.06 30.02 -18.71
CA THR A 58 26.23 29.95 -20.17
C THR A 58 27.49 29.16 -20.55
N VAL A 59 27.36 28.31 -21.58
CA VAL A 59 28.49 27.56 -22.14
C VAL A 59 29.21 28.46 -23.16
N PRO A 60 30.50 28.78 -22.98
CA PRO A 60 31.23 29.60 -23.93
C PRO A 60 31.46 28.88 -25.26
N SER A 61 31.38 29.61 -26.37
CA SER A 61 31.58 29.07 -27.72
C SER A 61 32.99 28.52 -27.97
N ASN A 62 34.00 29.05 -27.26
CA ASN A 62 35.41 28.71 -27.41
C ASN A 62 35.91 27.87 -26.21
N LEU A 63 35.22 26.78 -25.89
CA LEU A 63 35.63 25.88 -24.81
C LEU A 63 36.84 25.03 -25.26
N PRO A 64 37.92 24.93 -24.45
CA PRO A 64 39.07 24.08 -24.77
C PRO A 64 38.67 22.61 -24.96
N HIS A 65 39.34 21.92 -25.89
CA HIS A 65 39.06 20.50 -26.20
C HIS A 65 39.29 19.54 -25.03
N THR A 66 40.09 19.96 -24.04
CA THR A 66 40.35 19.20 -22.80
C THR A 66 39.21 19.28 -21.78
N CYS A 67 38.19 20.09 -22.06
CA CYS A 67 37.07 20.34 -21.16
C CYS A 67 35.75 19.75 -21.67
N HIS A 68 34.98 19.15 -20.77
CA HIS A 68 33.65 18.64 -21.03
C HIS A 68 32.62 19.35 -20.16
N VAL A 69 31.44 19.64 -20.73
CA VAL A 69 30.32 20.25 -20.01
C VAL A 69 29.54 19.17 -19.28
N VAL A 70 29.24 19.42 -18.01
CA VAL A 70 28.45 18.55 -17.14
C VAL A 70 27.35 19.39 -16.49
N HIS A 71 26.10 19.00 -16.67
CA HIS A 71 24.97 19.65 -15.98
C HIS A 71 24.56 18.82 -14.77
N LEU A 72 24.52 19.44 -13.59
CA LEU A 72 24.08 18.79 -12.36
C LEU A 72 22.93 19.56 -11.70
N PRO A 73 22.05 18.87 -10.96
CA PRO A 73 21.04 19.55 -10.17
C PRO A 73 21.65 20.36 -9.02
N MET A 74 21.14 21.57 -8.80
CA MET A 74 21.60 22.45 -7.72
C MET A 74 20.46 22.90 -6.81
N LYS A 75 20.81 23.43 -5.64
CA LYS A 75 19.88 24.18 -4.79
C LYS A 75 19.83 25.62 -5.27
N VAL A 76 18.65 26.25 -5.21
CA VAL A 76 18.56 27.70 -5.39
C VAL A 76 19.36 28.36 -4.26
N PRO A 77 20.37 29.19 -4.55
CA PRO A 77 21.13 29.87 -3.51
C PRO A 77 20.22 30.76 -2.67
N GLY A 78 20.25 30.57 -1.36
CA GLY A 78 19.53 31.37 -0.38
C GLY A 78 20.48 31.86 0.71
N PRO A 79 20.00 32.68 1.66
CA PRO A 79 20.83 33.18 2.75
C PRO A 79 21.44 32.02 3.55
N GLY A 80 22.77 31.96 3.60
CA GLY A 80 23.53 30.92 4.33
C GLY A 80 24.15 29.81 3.47
N VAL A 81 23.99 29.82 2.15
CA VAL A 81 24.67 28.85 1.27
C VAL A 81 26.10 29.31 0.99
N ASN A 82 27.08 28.42 1.22
CA ASN A 82 28.47 28.70 0.85
C ASN A 82 28.67 28.47 -0.66
N GLU A 83 28.77 29.56 -1.41
CA GLU A 83 28.88 29.57 -2.87
C GLU A 83 30.25 29.08 -3.38
N THR A 84 31.26 29.05 -2.52
CA THR A 84 32.62 28.61 -2.87
C THR A 84 32.80 27.10 -2.84
N ASN A 85 31.89 26.36 -2.21
CA ASN A 85 31.95 24.90 -2.16
C ASN A 85 30.87 24.30 -3.06
N ILE A 86 31.30 23.62 -4.12
CA ILE A 86 30.40 22.99 -5.09
C ILE A 86 29.44 21.99 -4.42
N PHE A 87 29.88 21.25 -3.40
CA PHE A 87 29.05 20.24 -2.75
C PHE A 87 27.91 20.82 -1.90
N SER A 88 28.02 22.07 -1.43
CA SER A 88 26.89 22.75 -0.79
C SER A 88 25.83 23.24 -1.78
N LEU A 89 26.23 23.46 -3.03
CA LEU A 89 25.33 23.86 -4.12
C LEU A 89 24.59 22.67 -4.73
N LEU A 90 25.22 21.49 -4.79
CA LEU A 90 24.62 20.30 -5.38
C LEU A 90 23.47 19.73 -4.52
N THR A 91 22.52 19.08 -5.19
CA THR A 91 21.39 18.41 -4.53
C THR A 91 21.04 17.11 -5.22
N SER A 92 20.47 16.17 -4.46
CA SER A 92 19.88 14.93 -4.98
C SER A 92 18.43 15.10 -5.44
N SER A 93 17.77 16.21 -5.09
CA SER A 93 16.37 16.48 -5.42
C SER A 93 16.24 17.64 -6.40
N SER A 94 15.63 17.40 -7.56
CA SER A 94 15.39 18.42 -8.58
C SER A 94 14.15 18.13 -9.42
N PHE A 95 13.67 19.14 -10.13
CA PHE A 95 12.56 18.97 -11.06
C PHE A 95 13.09 18.64 -12.45
N LEU A 96 12.47 17.64 -13.08
CA LEU A 96 12.64 17.34 -14.50
C LEU A 96 11.55 18.09 -15.26
N ASN A 97 11.98 19.05 -16.07
CA ASN A 97 11.12 19.80 -16.95
C ASN A 97 11.07 19.11 -18.31
N PHE A 98 9.87 18.85 -18.80
CA PHE A 98 9.62 18.32 -20.13
C PHE A 98 9.08 19.45 -21.01
N ASN A 99 9.82 19.81 -22.05
CA ASN A 99 9.40 20.81 -23.01
C ASN A 99 9.04 20.13 -24.33
N LEU A 100 7.75 20.11 -24.66
CA LEU A 100 7.23 19.52 -25.89
C LEU A 100 7.69 20.34 -27.10
N SER A 101 8.02 19.65 -28.19
CA SER A 101 8.26 20.30 -29.48
C SER A 101 7.00 21.05 -29.93
N HIS A 102 7.17 22.17 -30.63
CA HIS A 102 6.06 22.97 -31.14
C HIS A 102 5.10 22.13 -31.99
N SER A 103 5.66 21.27 -32.86
CA SER A 103 4.88 20.37 -33.72
C SER A 103 4.02 19.40 -32.93
N CYS A 104 4.56 18.83 -31.83
CA CYS A 104 3.78 17.92 -30.99
C CYS A 104 2.77 18.66 -30.10
N SER A 105 3.12 19.84 -29.59
CA SER A 105 2.17 20.67 -28.86
C SER A 105 0.96 21.02 -29.71
N ASP A 106 1.15 21.28 -31.00
CA ASP A 106 0.05 21.56 -31.93
C ASP A 106 -0.77 20.31 -32.28
N CYS A 107 -0.16 19.12 -32.39
CA CYS A 107 -0.92 17.87 -32.49
C CYS A 107 -1.85 17.67 -31.28
N LEU A 108 -1.34 17.88 -30.06
CA LEU A 108 -2.09 17.68 -28.82
C LEU A 108 -3.24 18.69 -28.68
N LYS A 109 -3.05 19.95 -29.10
CA LYS A 109 -4.15 20.95 -29.14
C LYS A 109 -5.32 20.48 -29.99
N ASN A 110 -5.03 19.72 -31.05
CA ASN A 110 -6.03 19.14 -31.95
C ASN A 110 -6.52 17.75 -31.51
N TRP A 111 -6.22 17.33 -30.27
CA TRP A 111 -6.57 16.01 -29.73
C TRP A 111 -6.00 14.83 -30.55
N ARG A 112 -4.86 15.05 -31.22
CA ARG A 112 -4.15 14.04 -32.00
C ARG A 112 -2.93 13.54 -31.22
N LEU A 113 -2.56 12.27 -31.43
CA LEU A 113 -1.40 11.67 -30.79
C LEU A 113 -0.12 12.00 -31.58
N CYS A 114 0.93 12.44 -30.89
CA CYS A 114 2.24 12.61 -31.53
C CYS A 114 2.94 11.26 -31.68
N ASN A 115 3.36 10.94 -32.89
CA ASN A 115 4.21 9.81 -33.20
C ASN A 115 5.48 10.29 -33.89
N THR A 116 6.54 9.49 -33.82
CA THR A 116 7.74 9.71 -34.65
C THR A 116 8.09 8.44 -35.37
N GLU A 117 8.20 8.51 -36.69
CA GLU A 117 8.83 7.46 -37.47
C GLU A 117 10.33 7.72 -37.51
N ASN A 118 11.13 6.76 -37.05
CA ASN A 118 12.60 6.81 -37.05
C ASN A 118 13.26 7.99 -36.30
N GLY A 119 12.52 8.67 -35.42
CA GLY A 119 13.02 9.69 -34.48
C GLY A 119 13.42 11.03 -35.09
N GLN A 120 13.06 11.29 -36.35
CA GLN A 120 13.38 12.53 -37.07
C GLN A 120 12.16 13.40 -37.37
N ASP A 121 11.00 12.81 -37.70
CA ASP A 121 9.80 13.57 -38.08
C ASP A 121 8.60 13.27 -37.17
N VAL A 122 7.82 14.32 -36.84
CA VAL A 122 6.67 14.24 -35.93
C VAL A 122 5.38 14.13 -36.73
N GLN A 123 4.71 12.99 -36.64
CA GLN A 123 3.41 12.74 -37.28
C GLN A 123 2.27 12.81 -36.26
N CYS A 124 1.19 13.52 -36.58
CA CYS A 124 -0.03 13.52 -35.77
C CYS A 124 -0.97 12.37 -36.21
N LEU A 125 -1.25 11.43 -35.32
CA LEU A 125 -2.22 10.35 -35.53
C LEU A 125 -3.57 10.71 -34.92
N ASP A 126 -4.65 10.45 -35.65
CA ASP A 126 -6.01 10.62 -35.14
C ASP A 126 -6.36 9.49 -34.16
N VAL A 127 -6.84 9.86 -32.98
CA VAL A 127 -7.28 8.90 -31.97
C VAL A 127 -8.63 8.35 -32.41
N LYS A 128 -8.63 7.17 -33.05
CA LYS A 128 -9.86 6.40 -33.23
C LYS A 128 -10.25 5.80 -31.89
N TRP A 129 -11.22 6.44 -31.23
CA TRP A 129 -11.96 5.79 -30.17
C TRP A 129 -12.76 4.67 -30.83
N GLU A 130 -12.26 3.43 -30.75
CA GLU A 130 -13.15 2.29 -30.93
C GLU A 130 -14.23 2.45 -29.87
N ASN A 131 -15.41 2.88 -30.32
CA ASN A 131 -16.63 2.68 -29.58
C ASN A 131 -16.70 1.17 -29.38
N ALA A 132 -16.26 0.69 -28.21
CA ALA A 132 -16.51 -0.65 -27.75
C ALA A 132 -18.02 -0.79 -27.77
N GLY A 133 -18.53 -1.29 -28.91
CA GLY A 133 -19.93 -1.35 -29.20
C GLY A 133 -20.54 -2.21 -28.14
N THR A 134 -21.18 -1.57 -27.14
CA THR A 134 -21.98 -2.31 -26.20
C THR A 134 -23.15 -2.83 -27.01
N LYS A 135 -23.04 -4.05 -27.54
CA LYS A 135 -24.19 -4.91 -27.77
C LYS A 135 -24.83 -5.11 -26.39
N LYS A 136 -25.65 -4.14 -25.97
CA LYS A 136 -26.43 -4.19 -24.73
C LYS A 136 -27.46 -5.30 -24.93
N SER A 137 -27.06 -6.53 -24.64
CA SER A 137 -27.97 -7.63 -24.36
C SER A 137 -28.95 -7.14 -23.30
N LYS A 138 -30.25 -7.17 -23.62
CA LYS A 138 -31.36 -6.78 -22.73
C LYS A 138 -31.25 -7.43 -21.33
N HIS A 139 -30.52 -8.53 -21.21
CA HIS A 139 -30.24 -9.23 -19.96
C HIS A 139 -29.29 -8.48 -18.99
N ARG A 140 -28.44 -7.55 -19.44
CA ARG A 140 -27.59 -6.76 -18.50
C ARG A 140 -28.40 -5.73 -17.71
N ALA A 141 -29.39 -5.08 -18.33
CA ALA A 141 -30.27 -4.13 -17.65
C ALA A 141 -31.16 -4.82 -16.60
N ILE A 142 -31.69 -6.02 -16.92
CA ILE A 142 -32.53 -6.80 -16.00
C ILE A 142 -31.72 -7.26 -14.77
N LYS A 143 -30.46 -7.67 -14.95
CA LYS A 143 -29.60 -8.08 -13.82
C LYS A 143 -29.27 -6.94 -12.85
N ILE A 144 -29.13 -5.70 -13.34
CA ILE A 144 -28.85 -4.53 -12.50
C ILE A 144 -30.09 -4.12 -11.69
N LEU A 145 -31.29 -4.22 -12.28
CA LEU A 145 -32.55 -3.90 -11.60
C LEU A 145 -32.89 -4.89 -10.47
N VAL A 146 -32.67 -6.19 -10.69
CA VAL A 146 -32.93 -7.21 -9.66
C VAL A 146 -31.87 -7.17 -8.54
N GLY A 147 -30.61 -6.90 -8.88
CA GLY A 147 -29.54 -6.74 -7.88
C GLY A 147 -29.74 -5.53 -6.98
N SER A 148 -30.20 -4.40 -7.54
CA SER A 148 -30.48 -3.17 -6.79
C SER A 148 -31.62 -3.36 -5.77
N LEU A 149 -32.68 -4.09 -6.14
CA LEU A 149 -33.78 -4.39 -5.23
C LEU A 149 -33.34 -5.24 -4.03
N LEU A 150 -32.48 -6.24 -4.24
CA LEU A 150 -31.97 -7.10 -3.17
C LEU A 150 -31.05 -6.34 -2.19
N ILE A 151 -30.22 -5.42 -2.70
CA ILE A 151 -29.30 -4.61 -1.90
C ILE A 151 -30.04 -3.61 -1.00
N LEU A 152 -31.22 -3.12 -1.40
CA LEU A 152 -32.04 -2.25 -0.55
C LEU A 152 -32.92 -3.02 0.44
N ILE A 153 -33.39 -4.22 0.07
CA ILE A 153 -34.27 -5.03 0.94
C ILE A 153 -33.48 -5.68 2.09
N LEU A 154 -32.27 -6.19 1.86
CA LEU A 154 -31.43 -6.81 2.89
C LEU A 154 -31.18 -5.93 4.14
N PRO A 155 -30.67 -4.68 4.01
CA PRO A 155 -30.46 -3.80 5.16
C PRO A 155 -31.77 -3.34 5.80
N PHE A 156 -32.85 -3.20 5.02
CA PHE A 156 -34.17 -2.85 5.56
C PHE A 156 -34.75 -3.98 6.41
N VAL A 157 -34.58 -5.24 6.00
CA VAL A 157 -34.96 -6.43 6.79
C VAL A 157 -34.09 -6.54 8.04
N ILE A 158 -32.77 -6.35 7.93
CA ILE A 158 -31.87 -6.32 9.09
C ILE A 158 -32.28 -5.23 10.08
N PHE A 159 -32.64 -4.04 9.59
CA PHE A 159 -33.10 -2.93 10.42
C PHE A 159 -34.45 -3.22 11.10
N ILE A 160 -35.40 -3.87 10.41
CA ILE A 160 -36.67 -4.33 11.02
C ILE A 160 -36.39 -5.39 12.09
N ILE A 161 -35.49 -6.34 11.85
CA ILE A 161 -35.09 -7.36 12.84
C ILE A 161 -34.43 -6.68 14.04
N TRP A 162 -33.49 -5.76 13.83
CA TRP A 162 -32.87 -4.97 14.90
C TRP A 162 -33.88 -4.16 15.70
N ARG A 163 -34.85 -3.51 15.04
CA ARG A 163 -35.93 -2.80 15.74
C ARG A 163 -36.84 -3.76 16.52
N ARG A 164 -37.15 -4.93 15.96
CA ARG A 164 -37.92 -5.98 16.64
C ARG A 164 -37.17 -6.61 17.82
N CYS A 165 -35.84 -6.68 17.75
CA CYS A 165 -34.96 -7.13 18.84
C CYS A 165 -34.72 -6.04 19.89
N LYS A 166 -34.76 -4.76 19.53
CA LYS A 166 -34.60 -3.63 20.47
C LYS A 166 -35.86 -3.33 21.30
N SER A 167 -37.05 -3.69 20.80
CA SER A 167 -38.33 -3.56 21.54
C SER A 167 -38.78 -4.85 22.25
N ARG A 168 -37.91 -5.85 22.41
CA ARG A 168 -38.16 -6.98 23.29
C ARG A 168 -37.09 -7.00 24.37
N PRO A 169 -37.44 -6.88 25.67
CA PRO A 169 -36.50 -7.25 26.70
C PRO A 169 -36.13 -8.72 26.46
N PHE A 170 -34.83 -8.97 26.49
CA PHE A 170 -34.16 -10.26 26.61
C PHE A 170 -35.12 -11.46 26.68
N SER A 171 -35.37 -12.08 25.54
CA SER A 171 -36.02 -13.39 25.45
C SER A 171 -35.24 -14.24 24.45
N TYR A 172 -34.52 -15.20 25.01
CA TYR A 172 -33.86 -16.31 24.35
C TYR A 172 -34.81 -16.93 23.30
N VAL A 173 -34.51 -16.77 22.02
CA VAL A 173 -35.19 -17.50 20.94
C VAL A 173 -34.14 -18.25 20.14
N SER A 174 -34.12 -19.54 20.41
CA SER A 174 -33.60 -20.61 19.57
C SER A 174 -33.83 -20.30 18.08
N SER A 175 -32.74 -20.05 17.35
CA SER A 175 -32.75 -20.06 15.89
C SER A 175 -32.23 -21.42 15.45
N LYS A 176 -33.19 -22.28 15.12
CA LYS A 176 -33.03 -23.51 14.38
C LYS A 176 -32.55 -23.16 12.96
N ASN A 177 -31.27 -22.82 12.80
CA ASN A 177 -30.59 -22.85 11.52
C ASN A 177 -29.81 -24.17 11.49
N LYS A 178 -30.36 -25.11 10.71
CA LYS A 178 -29.68 -26.32 10.29
C LYS A 178 -28.52 -25.89 9.37
N SER A 179 -27.43 -25.40 9.93
CA SER A 179 -26.12 -25.37 9.30
C SER A 179 -25.52 -26.77 9.44
N GLN A 180 -25.33 -27.39 8.29
CA GLN A 180 -24.88 -28.76 8.07
C GLN A 180 -23.41 -29.00 8.50
N ASN A 181 -22.93 -28.34 9.56
CA ASN A 181 -21.54 -28.43 10.05
C ASN A 181 -21.42 -28.57 11.58
N ASP A 182 -22.50 -28.42 12.37
CA ASP A 182 -22.44 -28.62 13.83
C ASP A 182 -22.63 -30.09 14.24
N GLU A 183 -23.18 -30.92 13.34
CA GLU A 183 -23.31 -32.37 13.53
C GLU A 183 -21.99 -33.14 13.23
N ASP A 184 -21.01 -32.52 12.57
CA ASP A 184 -19.75 -33.18 12.20
C ASP A 184 -18.71 -33.24 13.33
N ILE A 185 -18.78 -32.35 14.32
CA ILE A 185 -17.89 -32.41 15.50
C ILE A 185 -18.39 -33.44 16.52
N SER A 186 -19.71 -33.60 16.66
CA SER A 186 -20.32 -34.50 17.65
C SER A 186 -20.18 -35.98 17.27
N LEU A 187 -20.22 -36.30 15.97
CA LEU A 187 -20.22 -37.70 15.50
C LEU A 187 -18.81 -38.27 15.26
N SER A 188 -17.80 -37.43 15.08
CA SER A 188 -16.44 -37.87 14.69
C SER A 188 -15.44 -37.92 15.86
N SER A 189 -15.71 -37.27 17.01
CA SER A 189 -14.70 -37.05 18.07
C SER A 189 -15.07 -37.49 19.50
N GLY A 190 -16.31 -37.92 19.78
CA GLY A 190 -16.67 -38.49 21.09
C GLY A 190 -16.56 -37.51 22.29
N VAL A 191 -16.75 -36.21 22.04
CA VAL A 191 -16.71 -35.14 23.05
C VAL A 191 -18.12 -34.61 23.32
N SER A 192 -18.44 -34.33 24.59
CA SER A 192 -19.74 -33.82 24.99
C SER A 192 -19.87 -32.32 24.72
N VAL A 193 -21.02 -31.93 24.18
CA VAL A 193 -21.32 -30.54 23.83
C VAL A 193 -22.22 -29.96 24.91
N PHE A 194 -21.67 -29.02 25.70
CA PHE A 194 -22.40 -28.30 26.73
C PHE A 194 -23.02 -27.01 26.17
N SER A 195 -24.24 -26.70 26.60
CA SER A 195 -24.86 -25.42 26.23
C SER A 195 -24.23 -24.26 27.01
N TYR A 196 -24.18 -23.06 26.43
CA TYR A 196 -23.68 -21.87 27.14
C TYR A 196 -24.39 -21.66 28.47
N LYS A 197 -25.72 -21.81 28.49
CA LYS A 197 -26.53 -21.66 29.72
C LYS A 197 -26.16 -22.68 30.79
N GLU A 198 -25.84 -23.91 30.40
CA GLU A 198 -25.39 -24.94 31.34
C GLU A 198 -24.04 -24.59 31.98
N LEU A 199 -23.10 -24.08 31.20
CA LEU A 199 -21.80 -23.62 31.71
C LEU A 199 -21.95 -22.35 32.56
N GLU A 200 -22.86 -21.45 32.17
CA GLU A 200 -23.22 -20.26 32.94
C GLU A 200 -23.82 -20.64 34.31
N ASP A 201 -24.79 -21.57 34.33
CA ASP A 201 -25.38 -22.09 35.57
C ASP A 201 -24.30 -22.77 36.44
N ALA A 202 -23.44 -23.60 35.85
CA ALA A 202 -22.39 -24.34 36.54
C ALA A 202 -21.35 -23.42 37.22
N THR A 203 -21.05 -22.29 36.59
CA THR A 203 -20.05 -21.30 37.05
C THR A 203 -20.64 -20.14 37.85
N LYS A 204 -21.96 -20.15 38.11
CA LYS A 204 -22.69 -19.02 38.71
C LYS A 204 -22.49 -17.71 37.94
N SER A 205 -22.78 -17.75 36.64
CA SER A 205 -22.61 -16.63 35.73
C SER A 205 -21.16 -16.14 35.61
N PHE A 206 -20.20 -17.07 35.61
CA PHE A 206 -18.76 -16.77 35.56
C PHE A 206 -18.32 -15.84 36.70
N ASP A 207 -18.72 -16.17 37.93
CA ASP A 207 -18.40 -15.41 39.14
C ASP A 207 -16.88 -15.29 39.32
N PRO A 208 -16.31 -14.07 39.45
CA PRO A 208 -14.88 -13.87 39.65
C PRO A 208 -14.32 -14.59 40.89
N SER A 209 -15.13 -14.83 41.92
CA SER A 209 -14.72 -15.60 43.10
C SER A 209 -14.43 -17.08 42.81
N ARG A 210 -14.84 -17.57 41.63
CA ARG A 210 -14.64 -18.94 41.14
C ARG A 210 -13.56 -19.03 40.06
N GLU A 211 -12.85 -17.94 39.80
CA GLU A 211 -11.75 -17.94 38.85
C GLU A 211 -10.58 -18.78 39.39
N LEU A 212 -10.14 -19.74 38.59
CA LEU A 212 -8.98 -20.59 38.84
C LEU A 212 -7.70 -19.98 38.24
N GLY A 213 -7.85 -19.10 37.25
CA GLY A 213 -6.79 -18.28 36.69
C GLY A 213 -7.16 -17.61 35.38
N ASP A 214 -6.50 -16.50 35.07
CA ASP A 214 -6.60 -15.76 33.81
C ASP A 214 -5.26 -15.77 33.07
N GLY A 215 -5.33 -15.86 31.75
CA GLY A 215 -4.16 -15.89 30.88
C GLY A 215 -4.46 -15.33 29.50
N GLY A 216 -3.44 -15.38 28.65
CA GLY A 216 -3.48 -14.73 27.33
C GLY A 216 -4.64 -15.15 26.43
N TYR A 217 -5.30 -16.29 26.66
CA TYR A 217 -6.35 -16.85 25.81
C TYR A 217 -7.76 -16.81 26.42
N GLY A 218 -7.90 -16.50 27.71
CA GLY A 218 -9.17 -16.53 28.43
C GLY A 218 -8.98 -16.83 29.92
N ALA A 219 -10.07 -16.67 30.67
CA ALA A 219 -10.14 -16.97 32.09
C ALA A 219 -10.76 -18.36 32.32
N VAL A 220 -10.25 -19.08 33.30
CA VAL A 220 -10.70 -20.42 33.69
C VAL A 220 -11.49 -20.33 34.99
N PHE A 221 -12.70 -20.87 35.00
CA PHE A 221 -13.59 -20.84 36.16
C PHE A 221 -13.87 -22.24 36.68
N TYR A 222 -14.02 -22.38 37.99
CA TYR A 222 -14.56 -23.57 38.61
C TYR A 222 -16.08 -23.68 38.33
N GLY A 223 -16.48 -24.81 37.76
CA GLY A 223 -17.87 -25.14 37.48
C GLY A 223 -18.30 -26.45 38.13
N LYS A 224 -19.57 -26.56 38.50
CA LYS A 224 -20.20 -27.83 38.88
C LYS A 224 -21.41 -28.09 37.99
N LEU A 225 -21.31 -29.11 37.14
CA LEU A 225 -22.36 -29.53 36.22
C LEU A 225 -23.57 -30.08 36.99
N LYS A 226 -24.73 -30.16 36.31
CA LYS A 226 -25.99 -30.65 36.93
C LYS A 226 -25.93 -32.11 37.37
N ASP A 227 -25.08 -32.90 36.72
CA ASP A 227 -24.79 -34.29 37.08
C ASP A 227 -23.82 -34.42 38.27
N GLY A 228 -23.34 -33.30 38.82
CA GLY A 228 -22.46 -33.25 39.97
C GLY A 228 -20.97 -33.26 39.63
N ARG A 229 -20.58 -33.40 38.35
CA ARG A 229 -19.17 -33.34 37.93
C ARG A 229 -18.59 -31.95 38.16
N GLU A 230 -17.38 -31.92 38.71
CA GLU A 230 -16.59 -30.70 38.91
C GLU A 230 -15.67 -30.50 37.71
N VAL A 231 -15.71 -29.31 37.11
CA VAL A 231 -15.06 -29.01 35.83
C VAL A 231 -14.35 -27.65 35.86
N ALA A 232 -13.33 -27.51 35.02
CA ALA A 232 -12.71 -26.22 34.71
C ALA A 232 -13.31 -25.69 33.41
N VAL A 233 -13.97 -24.54 33.46
CA VAL A 233 -14.63 -23.90 32.32
C VAL A 233 -13.77 -22.74 31.82
N LYS A 234 -13.13 -22.89 30.66
CA LYS A 234 -12.32 -21.86 30.02
C LYS A 234 -13.20 -20.92 29.18
N LYS A 235 -13.40 -19.69 29.64
CA LYS A 235 -14.11 -18.62 28.92
C LYS A 235 -13.10 -17.79 28.11
N LEU A 236 -13.24 -17.80 26.79
CA LEU A 236 -12.39 -16.99 25.91
C LEU A 236 -12.74 -15.51 26.02
N HIS A 237 -11.72 -14.64 25.94
CA HIS A 237 -11.92 -13.18 25.87
C HIS A 237 -12.65 -12.79 24.57
N GLU A 238 -13.61 -11.86 24.64
CA GLU A 238 -14.59 -11.55 23.57
C GLU A 238 -14.03 -10.85 22.31
N HIS A 239 -12.72 -10.83 22.10
CA HIS A 239 -12.11 -10.08 21.00
C HIS A 239 -11.08 -10.90 20.22
N ASN A 240 -11.27 -10.91 18.89
CA ASN A 240 -10.37 -11.40 17.82
C ASN A 240 -10.75 -12.76 17.20
N TYR A 241 -11.12 -12.74 15.91
CA TYR A 241 -11.41 -13.92 15.08
C TYR A 241 -10.27 -14.96 15.11
N ASN A 242 -9.02 -14.49 15.23
CA ASN A 242 -7.83 -15.35 15.30
C ASN A 242 -7.83 -16.27 16.54
N ARG A 243 -8.52 -15.91 17.63
CA ARG A 243 -8.57 -16.72 18.87
C ARG A 243 -9.56 -17.88 18.78
N VAL A 244 -10.65 -17.72 18.01
CA VAL A 244 -11.62 -18.79 17.76
C VAL A 244 -10.96 -19.94 16.98
N GLN A 245 -10.04 -19.62 16.07
CA GLN A 245 -9.29 -20.63 15.31
C GLN A 245 -8.31 -21.41 16.21
N GLN A 246 -7.62 -20.73 17.13
CA GLN A 246 -6.74 -21.39 18.11
C GLN A 246 -7.52 -22.31 19.04
N PHE A 247 -8.69 -21.89 19.49
CA PHE A 247 -9.58 -22.73 20.29
C PHE A 247 -10.03 -23.98 19.52
N ARG A 248 -10.40 -23.85 18.24
CA ARG A 248 -10.76 -25.01 17.42
C ARG A 248 -9.60 -26.01 17.27
N ASN A 249 -8.38 -25.51 17.06
CA ASN A 249 -7.20 -26.38 16.99
C ASN A 249 -6.92 -27.08 18.32
N GLU A 250 -7.05 -26.38 19.45
CA GLU A 250 -6.88 -26.97 20.79
C GLU A 250 -7.90 -28.09 21.03
N ILE A 251 -9.17 -27.85 20.69
CA ILE A 251 -10.23 -28.86 20.80
C ILE A 251 -9.92 -30.06 19.90
N GLU A 252 -9.58 -29.85 18.62
CA GLU A 252 -9.29 -30.95 17.68
C GLU A 252 -8.12 -31.85 18.12
N ILE A 253 -7.08 -31.27 18.72
CA ILE A 253 -5.93 -32.03 19.21
C ILE A 253 -6.31 -32.81 20.46
N LEU A 254 -6.98 -32.16 21.42
CA LEU A 254 -7.35 -32.78 22.70
C LEU A 254 -8.43 -33.84 22.54
N THR A 255 -9.33 -33.73 21.56
CA THR A 255 -10.33 -34.78 21.29
C THR A 255 -9.69 -36.08 20.81
N LYS A 256 -8.57 -36.00 20.07
CA LYS A 256 -7.88 -37.15 19.46
C LYS A 256 -6.87 -37.83 20.39
N LEU A 257 -6.52 -37.21 21.53
CA LEU A 257 -5.48 -37.70 22.44
C LEU A 257 -6.07 -38.09 23.80
N ARG A 258 -5.93 -39.36 24.18
CA ARG A 258 -6.27 -39.85 25.53
C ARG A 258 -5.02 -40.44 26.18
N HIS A 259 -4.51 -39.78 27.22
CA HIS A 259 -3.32 -40.21 27.95
C HIS A 259 -3.42 -39.80 29.43
N PRO A 260 -2.94 -40.61 30.40
CA PRO A 260 -3.05 -40.30 31.84
C PRO A 260 -2.41 -38.96 32.26
N ASN A 261 -1.40 -38.51 31.51
CA ASN A 261 -0.69 -37.25 31.76
C ASN A 261 -1.19 -36.07 30.90
N LEU A 262 -2.31 -36.23 30.19
CA LEU A 262 -2.94 -35.18 29.40
C LEU A 262 -4.31 -34.83 29.97
N VAL A 263 -4.65 -33.54 29.89
CA VAL A 263 -5.97 -33.04 30.31
C VAL A 263 -7.03 -33.64 29.39
N VAL A 264 -8.08 -34.21 29.99
CA VAL A 264 -9.21 -34.78 29.28
C VAL A 264 -10.24 -33.69 29.04
N LEU A 265 -10.65 -33.54 27.78
CA LEU A 265 -11.78 -32.70 27.42
C LEU A 265 -13.08 -33.49 27.62
N TYR A 266 -14.02 -32.90 28.34
CA TYR A 266 -15.37 -33.45 28.49
C TYR A 266 -16.27 -32.94 27.39
#